data_AF-A0A6I7YHX2-F1
#
_entry.id   AF-A0A6I7YHX2-F1
#
_cell.length_a   1.000
_cell.length_b   1.000
_cell.length_c   1.000
_cell.angle_alpha   90.00
_cell.angle_beta   90.00
_cell.angle_gamma   90.00
#
_symmetry.space_group_name_H-M   'P 1'
#
loop_
_entity.id
_entity.type
_entity.pdbx_description
1 polymer ?
#
loop_
_entity_poly.entity_id
_entity_poly.type
_entity_poly.pdbx_seq_one_letter_code
_entity_poly.pdbx_strand_id
1 'polypeptide(L)'
;MNQARIFLNWDEVENMGRIEWSRYSGEDIEHAIAMFIASEDQYAEKISPSRGDGGIDILVRYPRTIVYQVKGFSGPLKAGQKKQILDSMKTLSADDRWSELDVEEWHLVMPWDPTPEALKWLIDQGNQLGMKGVVWDGLARCEAWAAKYHEITDYYFNGSRETVIEMADAFVKRGQLRNLIPEGADKEIVDVRDSLSSVLDQLNRLDPHYTYGISTGPFITTFPEAFDMLPAPQAPELVFSTLHVVNGQLVRINVLLKIVFQPSSALFQSIHC
;
A
#
# COMPACT_ATOMS: atom_id res chain seq x y z
N MET A 1 -16.87 -22.87 -42.27
CA MET A 1 -16.94 -22.40 -40.88
C MET A 1 -15.55 -22.56 -40.30
N ASN A 2 -14.77 -21.49 -40.30
CA ASN A 2 -13.34 -21.52 -39.98
C ASN A 2 -13.19 -21.44 -38.45
N GLN A 3 -12.84 -22.54 -37.80
CA GLN A 3 -12.48 -22.50 -36.37
C GLN A 3 -11.07 -21.93 -36.26
N ALA A 4 -10.98 -20.65 -35.91
CA ALA A 4 -9.72 -20.05 -35.49
C ALA A 4 -9.29 -20.71 -34.17
N ARG A 5 -8.35 -21.65 -34.25
CA ARG A 5 -7.58 -22.07 -33.08
C ARG A 5 -6.66 -20.90 -32.72
N ILE A 6 -7.00 -20.19 -31.66
CA ILE A 6 -6.09 -19.26 -30.99
C ILE A 6 -4.98 -20.13 -30.39
N PHE A 7 -3.85 -20.20 -31.07
CA PHE A 7 -2.62 -20.69 -30.47
C PHE A 7 -2.15 -19.57 -29.53
N LEU A 8 -2.48 -19.68 -28.24
CA LEU A 8 -1.82 -18.86 -27.23
C LEU A 8 -0.34 -19.25 -27.27
N ASN A 9 0.51 -18.25 -27.51
CA ASN A 9 1.95 -18.44 -27.53
C ASN A 9 2.38 -18.81 -26.09
N TRP A 10 3.02 -19.96 -25.90
CA TRP A 10 3.40 -20.42 -24.55
C TRP A 10 4.39 -19.47 -23.87
N ASP A 11 5.17 -18.71 -24.64
CA ASP A 11 6.02 -17.63 -24.13
C ASP A 11 5.20 -16.45 -23.56
N GLU A 12 4.00 -16.16 -24.11
CA GLU A 12 3.09 -15.15 -23.55
C GLU A 12 2.45 -15.65 -22.25
N VAL A 13 2.13 -16.94 -22.17
CA VAL A 13 1.52 -17.57 -20.97
C VAL A 13 2.54 -17.70 -19.82
N GLU A 14 3.82 -17.97 -20.10
CA GLU A 14 4.88 -17.90 -19.07
C GLU A 14 5.14 -16.45 -18.60
N ASN A 15 4.94 -15.45 -19.45
CA ASN A 15 5.04 -14.03 -19.08
C ASN A 15 3.79 -13.49 -18.35
N MET A 16 2.66 -14.19 -18.39
CA MET A 16 1.45 -13.78 -17.66
C MET A 16 1.59 -13.83 -16.13
N GLY A 17 2.68 -14.44 -15.62
CA GLY A 17 2.97 -14.52 -14.19
C GLY A 17 4.20 -13.74 -13.72
N ARG A 18 4.98 -13.12 -14.62
CA ARG A 18 6.21 -12.38 -14.26
C ARG A 18 6.04 -10.90 -14.52
N ILE A 19 6.45 -10.09 -13.55
CA ILE A 19 6.40 -8.63 -13.70
C ILE A 19 7.65 -8.21 -14.48
N GLU A 20 7.46 -7.49 -15.59
CA GLU A 20 8.59 -6.83 -16.27
C GLU A 20 8.96 -5.54 -15.54
N TRP A 21 9.61 -5.69 -14.37
CA TRP A 21 9.93 -4.60 -13.44
C TRP A 21 10.57 -3.38 -14.10
N SER A 22 11.37 -3.57 -15.15
CA SER A 22 12.03 -2.48 -15.88
C SER A 22 11.08 -1.52 -16.62
N ARG A 23 9.80 -1.87 -16.78
CA ARG A 23 8.79 -1.01 -17.41
C ARG A 23 8.18 0.02 -16.47
N TYR A 24 8.34 -0.17 -15.17
CA TYR A 24 7.70 0.67 -14.16
C TYR A 24 8.66 1.71 -13.58
N SER A 25 8.08 2.77 -13.04
CA SER A 25 8.87 3.79 -12.35
C SER A 25 9.52 3.20 -11.10
N GLY A 26 10.72 3.66 -10.74
CA GLY A 26 11.37 3.21 -9.50
C GLY A 26 10.50 3.48 -8.26
N GLU A 27 9.72 4.56 -8.29
CA GLU A 27 8.81 4.94 -7.22
C GLU A 27 7.64 3.95 -7.08
N ASP A 28 7.00 3.53 -8.17
CA ASP A 28 5.90 2.54 -8.10
C ASP A 28 6.42 1.18 -7.64
N ILE A 29 7.63 0.79 -8.06
CA ILE A 29 8.29 -0.42 -7.58
C ILE A 29 8.53 -0.34 -6.07
N GLU A 30 9.09 0.76 -5.58
CA GLU A 30 9.35 0.97 -4.15
C GLU A 30 8.06 0.94 -3.33
N HIS A 31 7.00 1.58 -3.82
CA HIS A 31 5.70 1.57 -3.16
C HIS A 31 5.07 0.17 -3.12
N ALA A 32 5.07 -0.56 -4.23
CA ALA A 32 4.54 -1.92 -4.28
C ALA A 32 5.29 -2.86 -3.33
N ILE A 33 6.63 -2.81 -3.32
CA ILE A 33 7.45 -3.61 -2.41
C ILE A 33 7.18 -3.24 -0.96
N ALA A 34 7.05 -1.96 -0.64
CA ALA A 34 6.71 -1.53 0.71
C ALA A 34 5.36 -2.09 1.16
N MET A 35 4.37 -2.11 0.25
CA MET A 35 3.05 -2.68 0.52
C MET A 35 3.12 -4.21 0.72
N PHE A 36 3.96 -4.92 -0.04
CA PHE A 36 4.18 -6.35 0.18
C PHE A 36 4.78 -6.63 1.56
N ILE A 37 5.78 -5.85 1.98
CA ILE A 37 6.42 -6.00 3.30
C ILE A 37 5.40 -5.73 4.41
N ALA A 38 4.60 -4.66 4.30
CA ALA A 38 3.56 -4.34 5.26
C ALA A 38 2.45 -5.41 5.34
N SER A 39 2.19 -6.11 4.23
CA SER A 39 1.23 -7.21 4.18
C SER A 39 1.79 -8.50 4.77
N GLU A 40 3.11 -8.68 4.74
CA GLU A 40 3.79 -9.84 5.33
C GLU A 40 3.98 -9.69 6.85
N ASP A 41 4.24 -8.47 7.32
CA ASP A 41 4.56 -8.19 8.72
C ASP A 41 3.71 -7.05 9.30
N GLN A 42 2.82 -7.41 10.24
CA GLN A 42 1.95 -6.47 10.93
C GLN A 42 2.68 -5.42 11.79
N TYR A 43 3.97 -5.65 12.11
CA TYR A 43 4.81 -4.74 12.89
C TYR A 43 5.67 -3.83 12.01
N ALA A 44 5.49 -3.87 10.69
CA ALA A 44 6.19 -2.98 9.78
C ALA A 44 5.74 -1.51 9.99
N GLU A 45 6.71 -0.63 10.21
CA GLU A 45 6.58 0.82 10.29
C GLU A 45 7.25 1.43 9.06
N LYS A 46 6.53 2.20 8.23
CA LYS A 46 7.14 2.99 7.16
C LYS A 46 7.74 4.23 7.77
N ILE A 47 9.05 4.40 7.63
CA ILE A 47 9.78 5.55 8.15
C ILE A 47 9.89 6.56 7.01
N SER A 48 9.09 7.63 7.07
CA SER A 48 9.22 8.76 6.15
C SER A 48 10.02 9.87 6.83
N PRO A 49 11.21 10.24 6.33
CA PRO A 49 11.99 11.28 6.99
C PRO A 49 11.38 12.67 6.79
N SER A 50 11.37 13.49 7.85
CA SER A 50 10.93 14.89 7.75
C SER A 50 11.92 15.80 7.01
N ARG A 51 13.19 15.38 6.87
CA ARG A 51 14.27 16.03 6.09
C ARG A 51 15.37 15.00 5.72
N GLY A 52 15.40 14.55 4.47
CA GLY A 52 16.46 13.67 3.91
C GLY A 52 16.34 12.20 4.31
N ASP A 53 16.76 11.28 3.41
CA ASP A 53 16.57 9.81 3.37
C ASP A 53 16.57 9.04 4.72
N GLY A 54 17.29 9.48 5.76
CA GLY A 54 17.23 8.85 7.09
C GLY A 54 17.76 7.41 7.15
N GLY A 55 18.05 6.77 6.01
CA GLY A 55 18.67 5.45 5.89
C GLY A 55 17.76 4.26 6.19
N ILE A 56 16.45 4.48 6.38
CA ILE A 56 15.47 3.46 6.74
C ILE A 56 14.18 3.73 5.97
N ASP A 57 13.76 2.80 5.12
CA ASP A 57 12.44 2.90 4.47
C ASP A 57 11.36 2.22 5.32
N ILE A 58 11.66 1.02 5.85
CA ILE A 58 10.74 0.26 6.70
C ILE A 58 11.51 -0.35 7.87
N LEU A 59 10.91 -0.26 9.05
CA LEU A 59 11.43 -0.83 10.29
C LEU A 59 10.40 -1.78 10.90
N VAL A 60 10.84 -3.00 11.21
CA VAL A 60 10.11 -3.95 12.03
C VAL A 60 10.80 -4.00 13.38
N ARG A 61 10.08 -3.79 14.48
CA ARG A 61 10.65 -3.76 15.86
C ARG A 61 10.39 -5.04 16.67
N TYR A 62 9.51 -5.91 16.18
CA TYR A 62 9.10 -7.12 16.90
C TYR A 62 8.73 -8.24 15.90
N PRO A 63 9.04 -9.52 16.18
CA PRO A 63 9.78 -10.02 17.34
C PRO A 63 11.29 -9.80 17.26
N ARG A 64 11.78 -9.35 16.10
CA ARG A 64 13.19 -9.02 15.83
C ARG A 64 13.27 -7.65 15.19
N THR A 65 14.38 -6.95 15.41
CA THR A 65 14.61 -5.65 14.76
C THR A 65 15.13 -5.86 13.35
N ILE A 66 14.30 -5.61 12.35
CA ILE A 66 14.65 -5.75 10.93
C ILE A 66 14.50 -4.39 10.24
N VAL A 67 15.55 -3.96 9.54
CA VAL A 67 15.51 -2.77 8.69
C VAL A 67 15.44 -3.20 7.24
N TYR A 68 14.46 -2.69 6.50
CA TYR A 68 14.41 -2.83 5.04
C TYR A 68 14.74 -1.50 4.38
N GLN A 69 15.72 -1.55 3.47
CA GLN A 69 15.97 -0.53 2.48
C GLN A 69 15.45 -1.02 1.13
N VAL A 70 14.38 -0.38 0.66
CA VAL A 70 13.73 -0.69 -0.60
C VAL A 70 14.31 0.21 -1.70
N LYS A 71 14.64 -0.38 -2.85
CA LYS A 71 15.11 0.38 -4.03
C LYS A 71 14.44 -0.11 -5.31
N GLY A 72 13.95 0.83 -6.11
CA GLY A 72 13.28 0.58 -7.39
C GLY A 72 14.23 0.20 -8.54
N PHE A 73 15.35 -0.45 -8.24
CA PHE A 73 16.37 -0.81 -9.23
C PHE A 73 16.08 -2.19 -9.83
N SER A 74 15.79 -2.26 -11.13
CA SER A 74 15.46 -3.52 -11.82
C SER A 74 16.63 -4.13 -12.60
N GLY A 75 17.87 -3.85 -12.20
CA GLY A 75 19.06 -4.26 -12.95
C GLY A 75 20.35 -4.11 -12.16
N PRO A 76 21.51 -4.44 -12.76
CA PRO A 76 22.81 -4.38 -12.09
C PRO A 76 23.10 -3.01 -11.49
N LEU A 77 23.60 -3.00 -10.25
CA LEU A 77 23.90 -1.77 -9.52
C LEU A 77 25.02 -0.95 -10.18
N LYS A 78 24.69 0.27 -10.57
CA LYS A 78 25.61 1.30 -11.03
C LYS A 78 26.32 1.96 -9.84
N ALA A 79 27.45 2.62 -10.09
CA ALA A 79 28.24 3.28 -9.03
C ALA A 79 27.42 4.25 -8.17
N GLY A 80 26.54 5.04 -8.78
CA GLY A 80 25.63 5.95 -8.05
C GLY A 80 24.62 5.21 -7.16
N GLN A 81 24.08 4.08 -7.62
CA GLN A 81 23.13 3.27 -6.84
C GLN A 81 23.83 2.58 -5.66
N LYS A 82 25.04 2.06 -5.88
CA LYS A 82 25.89 1.55 -4.80
C LYS A 82 26.18 2.61 -3.74
N LYS A 83 26.47 3.84 -4.19
CA LYS A 83 26.67 4.98 -3.30
C LYS A 83 25.41 5.28 -2.47
N GLN A 84 24.23 5.29 -3.07
CA GLN A 84 22.97 5.51 -2.35
C GLN A 84 22.74 4.45 -1.26
N ILE A 85 22.95 3.17 -1.58
CA ILE A 85 22.82 2.07 -0.61
C ILE A 85 23.82 2.25 0.55
N LEU A 86 25.08 2.54 0.22
CA LEU A 86 26.12 2.75 1.24
C LEU A 86 25.86 3.99 2.11
N ASP A 87 25.39 5.07 1.51
CA ASP A 87 25.09 6.30 2.24
C ASP A 87 23.89 6.08 3.19
N SER A 88 22.90 5.27 2.80
CA SER A 88 21.82 4.81 3.70
C SER A 88 22.38 3.99 4.88
N MET A 89 23.22 2.98 4.61
CA MET A 89 23.81 2.16 5.66
C MET A 89 24.63 2.99 6.67
N LYS A 90 25.42 3.94 6.17
CA LYS A 90 26.19 4.87 7.01
C LYS A 90 25.29 5.76 7.84
N THR A 91 24.19 6.23 7.25
CA THR A 91 23.21 7.06 7.97
C THR A 91 22.60 6.27 9.12
N LEU A 92 22.14 5.04 8.87
CA LEU A 92 21.63 4.17 9.93
C LEU A 92 22.65 3.95 11.06
N SER A 93 23.92 3.76 10.71
CA SER A 93 24.98 3.45 11.69
C SER A 93 25.46 4.66 12.49
N ALA A 94 25.29 5.88 11.96
CA ALA A 94 25.86 7.10 12.53
C ALA A 94 24.81 8.08 13.09
N ASP A 95 23.52 7.90 12.76
CA ASP A 95 22.47 8.78 13.21
C ASP A 95 22.04 8.44 14.63
N ASP A 96 22.25 9.38 15.55
CA ASP A 96 21.94 9.22 16.99
C ASP A 96 20.48 8.82 17.25
N ARG A 97 19.55 9.17 16.35
CA ARG A 97 18.13 8.77 16.45
C ARG A 97 17.93 7.25 16.46
N TRP A 98 18.88 6.53 15.88
CA TRP A 98 18.85 5.07 15.74
C TRP A 98 19.83 4.36 16.66
N SER A 99 20.56 5.09 17.52
CA SER A 99 21.61 4.53 18.38
C SER A 99 21.13 3.45 19.36
N GLU A 100 19.85 3.45 19.72
CA GLU A 100 19.23 2.44 20.59
C GLU A 100 18.66 1.23 19.82
N LEU A 101 18.65 1.24 18.49
CA LEU A 101 18.19 0.12 17.68
C LEU A 101 19.25 -0.99 17.65
N ASP A 102 18.99 -2.11 18.32
CA ASP A 102 19.74 -3.34 18.10
C ASP A 102 19.23 -4.04 16.83
N VAL A 103 19.68 -3.55 15.67
CA VAL A 103 19.31 -4.11 14.35
C VAL A 103 19.90 -5.51 14.21
N GLU A 104 19.04 -6.51 14.12
CA GLU A 104 19.43 -7.92 13.96
C GLU A 104 19.66 -8.27 12.49
N GLU A 105 18.84 -7.72 11.60
CA GLU A 105 18.92 -7.94 10.16
C GLU A 105 18.74 -6.62 9.40
N TRP A 106 19.57 -6.41 8.37
CA TRP A 106 19.46 -5.30 7.44
C TRP A 106 19.28 -5.85 6.03
N HIS A 107 18.17 -5.48 5.38
CA HIS A 107 17.73 -6.04 4.12
C HIS A 107 17.79 -4.98 3.01
N LEU A 108 18.53 -5.25 1.94
CA LEU A 108 18.35 -4.57 0.66
C LEU A 108 17.27 -5.29 -0.13
N VAL A 109 16.21 -4.59 -0.50
CA VAL A 109 15.11 -5.14 -1.28
C VAL A 109 15.04 -4.46 -2.64
N MET A 110 15.20 -5.23 -3.71
CA MET A 110 15.08 -4.72 -5.07
C MET A 110 14.79 -5.86 -6.06
N PRO A 111 14.07 -5.61 -7.18
CA PRO A 111 13.69 -6.63 -8.14
C PRO A 111 14.84 -6.99 -9.09
N TRP A 112 15.98 -7.36 -8.52
CA TRP A 112 17.14 -7.88 -9.22
C TRP A 112 17.96 -8.77 -8.29
N ASP A 113 18.23 -10.01 -8.73
CA ASP A 113 19.05 -10.95 -7.97
C ASP A 113 20.53 -10.58 -8.06
N PRO A 114 21.28 -10.60 -6.94
CA PRO A 114 22.67 -10.25 -6.94
C PRO A 114 23.54 -11.30 -7.64
N THR A 115 24.59 -10.84 -8.32
CA THR A 115 25.73 -11.71 -8.61
C THR A 115 26.50 -12.01 -7.31
N PRO A 116 27.31 -13.09 -7.27
CA PRO A 116 28.16 -13.37 -6.11
C PRO A 116 29.05 -12.20 -5.70
N GLU A 117 29.60 -11.44 -6.66
CA GLU A 117 30.44 -10.27 -6.40
C GLU A 117 29.63 -9.11 -5.81
N ALA A 118 28.40 -8.90 -6.29
CA ALA A 118 27.52 -7.86 -5.76
C ALA A 118 27.06 -8.20 -4.33
N LEU A 119 26.71 -9.45 -4.07
CA LEU A 119 26.35 -9.92 -2.74
C LEU A 119 27.53 -9.79 -1.77
N LYS A 120 28.72 -10.24 -2.20
CA LYS A 120 29.94 -10.08 -1.40
C LYS A 120 30.23 -8.62 -1.10
N TRP A 121 30.10 -7.73 -2.08
CA TRP A 121 30.26 -6.30 -1.87
C TRP A 121 29.29 -5.77 -0.80
N LEU A 122 28.00 -6.13 -0.86
CA LEU A 122 27.00 -5.67 0.11
C LEU A 122 27.36 -6.14 1.54
N ILE A 123 27.69 -7.43 1.68
CA ILE A 123 28.08 -8.03 2.96
C ILE A 123 29.35 -7.37 3.52
N ASP A 124 30.37 -7.15 2.68
CA ASP A 124 31.61 -6.50 3.10
C ASP A 124 31.35 -5.06 3.59
N GLN A 125 30.45 -4.31 2.94
CA GLN A 125 30.07 -2.95 3.39
C GLN A 125 29.34 -2.97 4.72
N GLY A 126 28.34 -3.85 4.90
CA GLY A 126 27.62 -3.96 6.17
C GLY A 126 28.53 -4.40 7.31
N ASN A 127 29.42 -5.37 7.08
CA ASN A 127 30.41 -5.82 8.07
C ASN A 127 31.37 -4.69 8.49
N GLN A 128 31.81 -3.85 7.55
CA GLN A 128 32.64 -2.67 7.85
C GLN A 128 31.93 -1.64 8.73
N LEU A 129 30.60 -1.61 8.68
CA LEU A 129 29.74 -0.73 9.49
C LEU A 129 29.22 -1.41 10.76
N GLY A 130 29.60 -2.67 11.03
CA GLY A 130 29.15 -3.41 12.20
C GLY A 130 27.69 -3.90 12.14
N MET A 131 27.09 -3.90 10.94
CA MET A 131 25.73 -4.40 10.75
C MET A 131 25.65 -5.91 10.90
N LYS A 132 24.55 -6.38 11.48
CA LYS A 132 24.22 -7.80 11.62
C LYS A 132 23.24 -8.22 10.52
N GLY A 133 23.30 -9.49 10.12
CA GLY A 133 22.29 -10.10 9.24
C GLY A 133 22.04 -9.35 7.95
N VAL A 134 23.08 -9.05 7.17
CA VAL A 134 22.93 -8.33 5.89
C VAL A 134 22.35 -9.29 4.83
N VAL A 135 21.16 -8.96 4.33
CA VAL A 135 20.41 -9.79 3.37
C VAL A 135 20.11 -8.99 2.10
N TRP A 136 20.10 -9.68 0.96
CA TRP A 136 19.63 -9.15 -0.32
C TRP A 136 18.38 -9.91 -0.74
N ASP A 137 17.22 -9.26 -0.61
CA ASP A 137 15.95 -9.75 -1.11
C ASP A 137 15.80 -9.34 -2.58
N GLY A 138 16.23 -10.25 -3.46
CA GLY A 138 16.31 -10.03 -4.91
C GLY A 138 14.99 -10.24 -5.66
N LEU A 139 15.11 -10.41 -6.98
CA LEU A 139 14.00 -10.64 -7.89
C LEU A 139 13.15 -11.84 -7.45
N ALA A 140 13.78 -12.95 -7.05
CA ALA A 140 13.04 -14.15 -6.63
C ALA A 140 12.09 -13.88 -5.45
N ARG A 141 12.51 -13.02 -4.50
CA ARG A 141 11.68 -12.61 -3.36
C ARG A 141 10.56 -11.67 -3.80
N CYS A 142 10.87 -10.70 -4.66
CA CYS A 142 9.90 -9.75 -5.20
C CYS A 142 8.79 -10.46 -6.01
N GLU A 143 9.16 -11.44 -6.84
CA GLU A 143 8.21 -12.26 -7.61
C GLU A 143 7.33 -13.11 -6.68
N ALA A 144 7.90 -13.68 -5.61
CA ALA A 144 7.13 -14.45 -4.64
C ALA A 144 6.08 -13.58 -3.91
N TRP A 145 6.43 -12.34 -3.56
CA TRP A 145 5.48 -11.40 -2.99
C TRP A 145 4.41 -10.95 -3.99
N ALA A 146 4.82 -10.62 -5.22
CA ALA A 146 3.90 -10.23 -6.28
C ALA A 146 2.86 -11.32 -6.58
N ALA A 147 3.28 -12.59 -6.57
CA ALA A 147 2.41 -13.75 -6.74
C ALA A 147 1.55 -14.04 -5.49
N LYS A 148 1.93 -13.58 -4.31
CA LYS A 148 1.14 -13.77 -3.08
C LYS A 148 0.08 -12.69 -2.91
N TYR A 149 0.41 -11.45 -3.30
CA TYR A 149 -0.42 -10.26 -3.08
C TYR A 149 -0.87 -9.67 -4.42
N HIS A 150 -1.70 -10.42 -5.13
CA HIS A 150 -2.16 -10.07 -6.49
C HIS A 150 -2.87 -8.72 -6.54
N GLU A 151 -3.61 -8.34 -5.50
CA GLU A 151 -4.32 -7.06 -5.42
C GLU A 151 -3.37 -5.85 -5.41
N ILE A 152 -2.21 -5.98 -4.77
CA ILE A 152 -1.17 -4.95 -4.80
C ILE A 152 -0.53 -4.91 -6.19
N THR A 153 -0.22 -6.09 -6.76
CA THR A 153 0.32 -6.20 -8.13
C THR A 153 -0.61 -5.57 -9.15
N ASP A 154 -1.90 -5.88 -9.10
CA ASP A 154 -2.90 -5.39 -10.03
C ASP A 154 -3.08 -3.87 -9.92
N TYR A 155 -3.01 -3.34 -8.70
CA TYR A 155 -3.09 -1.92 -8.43
C TYR A 155 -1.89 -1.16 -9.02
N TYR A 156 -0.65 -1.57 -8.73
CA TYR A 156 0.53 -0.82 -9.16
C TYR A 156 0.96 -1.09 -10.61
N PHE A 157 0.74 -2.29 -11.12
CA PHE A 157 1.39 -2.74 -12.36
C PHE A 157 0.43 -3.07 -13.51
N ASN A 158 -0.85 -3.32 -13.23
CA ASN A 158 -1.84 -3.72 -14.24
C ASN A 158 -2.95 -2.68 -14.47
N GLY A 159 -2.76 -1.42 -14.04
CA GLY A 159 -3.68 -0.30 -14.32
C GLY A 159 -4.97 -0.30 -13.50
N SER A 160 -5.05 -1.10 -12.44
CA SER A 160 -6.22 -1.11 -11.57
C SER A 160 -6.29 0.15 -10.71
N ARG A 161 -5.16 0.83 -10.48
CA ARG A 161 -5.10 2.10 -9.74
C ARG A 161 -6.00 3.17 -10.32
N GLU A 162 -5.95 3.39 -11.64
CA GLU A 162 -6.78 4.39 -12.31
C GLU A 162 -8.26 4.05 -12.14
N THR A 163 -8.60 2.77 -12.34
CA THR A 163 -9.97 2.26 -12.16
C THR A 163 -10.44 2.48 -10.71
N VAL A 164 -9.62 2.16 -9.72
CA VAL A 164 -9.93 2.36 -8.30
C VAL A 164 -10.12 3.84 -7.98
N ILE A 165 -9.25 4.72 -8.46
CA ILE A 165 -9.36 6.17 -8.25
C ILE A 165 -10.68 6.70 -8.84
N GLU A 166 -11.01 6.31 -10.07
CA GLU A 166 -12.26 6.71 -10.73
C GLU A 166 -13.49 6.19 -9.98
N MET A 167 -13.48 4.92 -9.56
CA MET A 167 -14.56 4.31 -8.79
C MET A 167 -14.73 4.96 -7.41
N ALA A 168 -13.63 5.23 -6.71
CA ALA A 168 -13.65 5.85 -5.39
C ALA A 168 -14.15 7.30 -5.48
N ASP A 169 -13.72 8.05 -6.50
CA ASP A 169 -14.20 9.40 -6.77
C ASP A 169 -15.71 9.43 -7.05
N ALA A 170 -16.18 8.50 -7.88
CA ALA A 170 -17.60 8.33 -8.18
C ALA A 170 -18.42 7.94 -6.95
N PHE A 171 -17.88 7.06 -6.12
CA PHE A 171 -18.54 6.58 -4.91
C PHE A 171 -18.63 7.66 -3.83
N VAL A 172 -17.60 8.50 -3.67
CA VAL A 172 -17.53 9.53 -2.63
C VAL A 172 -18.26 10.83 -3.04
N LYS A 173 -18.31 11.17 -4.33
CA LYS A 173 -18.93 12.43 -4.78
C LYS A 173 -20.46 12.38 -4.78
N ARG A 174 -21.05 13.35 -4.04
CA ARG A 174 -22.51 13.56 -3.83
C ARG A 174 -23.38 13.48 -5.09
N GLY A 175 -22.86 13.92 -6.24
CA GLY A 175 -23.60 13.94 -7.50
C GLY A 175 -23.65 12.59 -8.23
N GLN A 176 -22.64 11.75 -8.06
CA GLN A 176 -22.51 10.49 -8.80
C GLN A 176 -23.16 9.31 -8.06
N LEU A 177 -23.30 9.38 -6.73
CA LEU A 177 -24.07 8.41 -5.94
C LEU A 177 -25.51 8.22 -6.43
N ARG A 178 -26.14 9.27 -6.95
CA ARG A 178 -27.48 9.18 -7.56
C ARG A 178 -27.48 8.40 -8.86
N ASN A 179 -26.38 8.42 -9.61
CA ASN A 179 -26.21 7.70 -10.87
C ASN A 179 -25.80 6.23 -10.64
N LEU A 180 -25.28 5.90 -9.45
CA LEU A 180 -24.96 4.52 -9.05
C LEU A 180 -26.21 3.71 -8.65
N ILE A 181 -27.38 4.36 -8.52
CA ILE A 181 -28.65 3.71 -8.19
C ILE A 181 -29.51 3.72 -9.46
N PRO A 182 -29.96 2.54 -9.94
CA PRO A 182 -30.76 2.46 -11.17
C PRO A 182 -32.03 3.33 -11.11
N GLU A 183 -32.32 4.05 -12.20
CA GLU A 183 -33.60 4.76 -12.34
C GLU A 183 -34.76 3.75 -12.29
N GLY A 184 -35.66 3.92 -11.31
CA GLY A 184 -36.82 3.06 -11.13
C GLY A 184 -36.64 1.89 -10.16
N ALA A 185 -35.49 1.76 -9.48
CA ALA A 185 -35.41 0.95 -8.27
C ALA A 185 -36.45 1.47 -7.27
N ASP A 186 -37.26 0.58 -6.70
CA ASP A 186 -38.26 0.98 -5.72
C ASP A 186 -37.52 1.65 -4.55
N LYS A 187 -38.08 2.74 -4.04
CA LYS A 187 -37.39 3.72 -3.18
C LYS A 187 -37.15 3.22 -1.75
N GLU A 188 -36.99 1.91 -1.57
CA GLU A 188 -36.80 1.26 -0.28
C GLU A 188 -35.32 1.24 0.14
N ILE A 189 -35.09 1.02 1.43
CA ILE A 189 -33.75 1.05 2.05
C ILE A 189 -32.85 -0.08 1.52
N VAL A 190 -33.47 -1.18 1.07
CA VAL A 190 -32.77 -2.38 0.62
C VAL A 190 -32.12 -2.15 -0.76
N ASP A 191 -32.84 -1.58 -1.72
CA ASP A 191 -32.34 -1.40 -3.10
C ASP A 191 -31.15 -0.42 -3.20
N VAL A 192 -31.18 0.66 -2.40
CA VAL A 192 -30.08 1.62 -2.31
C VAL A 192 -28.85 0.95 -1.70
N ARG A 193 -29.04 0.15 -0.64
CA ARG A 193 -27.95 -0.59 0.00
C ARG A 193 -27.34 -1.61 -0.95
N ASP A 194 -28.15 -2.39 -1.64
CA ASP A 194 -27.67 -3.47 -2.53
C ASP A 194 -26.90 -2.91 -3.73
N SER A 195 -27.39 -1.82 -4.34
CA SER A 195 -26.71 -1.14 -5.44
C SER A 195 -25.33 -0.64 -5.02
N LEU A 196 -25.25 0.03 -3.86
CA LEU A 196 -23.99 0.54 -3.32
C LEU A 196 -23.06 -0.55 -2.82
N SER A 197 -23.60 -1.69 -2.36
CA SER A 197 -22.81 -2.85 -1.91
C SER A 197 -21.97 -3.43 -3.04
N SER A 198 -22.48 -3.47 -4.27
CA SER A 198 -21.72 -3.99 -5.42
C SER A 198 -20.47 -3.15 -5.76
N VAL A 199 -20.56 -1.83 -5.63
CA VAL A 199 -19.42 -0.90 -5.83
C VAL A 199 -18.47 -1.01 -4.65
N LEU A 200 -19.02 -1.09 -3.43
CA LEU A 200 -18.28 -1.27 -2.19
C LEU A 200 -17.41 -2.53 -2.23
N ASP A 201 -17.98 -3.66 -2.64
CA ASP A 201 -17.29 -4.94 -2.74
C ASP A 201 -16.16 -4.88 -3.77
N GLN A 202 -16.37 -4.20 -4.89
CA GLN A 202 -15.33 -4.01 -5.90
C GLN A 202 -14.20 -3.12 -5.40
N LEU A 203 -14.51 -1.97 -4.81
CA LEU A 203 -13.51 -1.08 -4.20
C LEU A 203 -12.73 -1.81 -3.11
N ASN A 204 -13.42 -2.53 -2.24
CA ASN A 204 -12.81 -3.31 -1.16
C ASN A 204 -11.99 -4.51 -1.65
N ARG A 205 -12.19 -4.97 -2.88
CA ARG A 205 -11.37 -6.00 -3.49
C ARG A 205 -10.14 -5.42 -4.21
N LEU A 206 -10.30 -4.28 -4.88
CA LEU A 206 -9.28 -3.74 -5.80
C LEU A 206 -8.33 -2.73 -5.14
N ASP A 207 -8.77 -2.01 -4.11
CA ASP A 207 -7.94 -1.00 -3.44
C ASP A 207 -7.11 -1.64 -2.33
N PRO A 208 -5.78 -1.73 -2.42
CA PRO A 208 -4.96 -2.29 -1.34
C PRO A 208 -4.80 -1.32 -0.15
N HIS A 209 -5.08 -0.03 -0.34
CA HIS A 209 -4.85 1.00 0.68
C HIS A 209 -6.06 1.26 1.56
N TYR A 210 -7.26 1.21 0.99
CA TYR A 210 -8.47 1.64 1.70
C TYR A 210 -9.59 0.60 1.70
N THR A 211 -10.31 0.56 2.83
CA THR A 211 -11.61 -0.10 2.97
C THR A 211 -12.67 0.99 2.95
N TYR A 212 -13.71 0.77 2.16
CA TYR A 212 -14.85 1.61 2.02
C TYR A 212 -15.99 0.96 2.80
N GLY A 213 -16.72 1.75 3.58
CA GLY A 213 -17.85 1.33 4.38
C GLY A 213 -19.07 2.22 4.15
N ILE A 214 -20.27 1.62 4.19
CA ILE A 214 -21.53 2.34 4.09
C ILE A 214 -22.37 2.10 5.34
N SER A 215 -23.08 3.14 5.79
CA SER A 215 -24.12 3.01 6.81
C SER A 215 -25.35 3.79 6.35
N THR A 216 -26.51 3.14 6.38
CA THR A 216 -27.78 3.74 5.96
C THR A 216 -28.68 3.96 7.17
N GLY A 217 -29.42 5.06 7.19
CA GLY A 217 -30.42 5.34 8.22
C GLY A 217 -31.61 6.13 7.67
N PRO A 218 -32.78 6.06 8.32
CA PRO A 218 -33.91 6.88 7.91
C PRO A 218 -33.56 8.36 8.10
N PHE A 219 -33.79 9.19 7.07
CA PHE A 219 -33.63 10.62 7.19
C PHE A 219 -34.95 11.24 7.66
N ILE A 220 -35.10 11.42 8.97
CA ILE A 220 -36.25 12.09 9.57
C ILE A 220 -35.75 13.39 10.18
N THR A 221 -35.59 14.43 9.37
CA THR A 221 -35.34 15.77 9.92
C THR A 221 -36.05 16.84 9.10
N THR A 222 -36.77 17.70 9.82
CA THR A 222 -37.34 18.96 9.33
C THR A 222 -36.29 20.08 9.26
N PHE A 223 -35.03 19.80 9.65
CA PHE A 223 -33.94 20.76 9.74
C PHE A 223 -32.70 20.24 8.98
N PRO A 224 -32.44 20.75 7.77
CA PRO A 224 -31.26 20.38 6.98
C PRO A 224 -29.93 20.63 7.71
N GLU A 225 -29.86 21.63 8.59
CA GLU A 225 -28.62 22.01 9.31
C GLU A 225 -28.19 20.98 10.37
N ALA A 226 -29.12 20.16 10.89
CA ALA A 226 -28.79 19.09 11.84
C ALA A 226 -27.96 17.96 11.18
N PHE A 227 -27.93 17.91 9.85
CA PHE A 227 -27.15 16.95 9.06
C PHE A 227 -25.65 17.13 9.22
N ASP A 228 -25.17 18.37 9.16
CA ASP A 228 -23.75 18.70 9.32
C ASP A 228 -23.27 18.53 10.78
N MET A 229 -24.21 18.34 11.71
CA MET A 229 -23.94 18.11 13.13
C MET A 229 -23.82 16.63 13.51
N LEU A 230 -24.10 15.68 12.58
CA LEU A 230 -23.94 14.26 12.87
C LEU A 230 -22.45 13.89 12.86
N PRO A 231 -21.85 13.58 14.03
CA PRO A 231 -20.41 13.36 14.12
C PRO A 231 -19.98 12.17 13.26
N ALA A 232 -18.78 12.26 12.68
CA ALA A 232 -18.14 11.11 12.08
C ALA A 232 -17.83 10.05 13.16
N PRO A 233 -17.79 8.75 12.79
CA PRO A 233 -17.30 7.72 13.70
C PRO A 233 -15.90 8.08 14.20
N GLN A 234 -15.63 7.86 15.49
CA GLN A 234 -14.28 7.98 16.00
C GLN A 234 -13.56 6.66 15.80
N ALA A 235 -12.72 6.58 14.78
CA ALA A 235 -11.89 5.42 14.49
C ALA A 235 -10.51 5.91 14.00
N PRO A 236 -9.39 5.39 14.53
CA PRO A 236 -8.04 5.84 14.16
C PRO A 236 -7.72 5.61 12.68
N GLU A 237 -8.35 4.61 12.05
CA GLU A 237 -8.22 4.28 10.64
C GLU A 237 -9.11 5.14 9.72
N LEU A 238 -10.02 5.94 10.26
CA LEU A 238 -10.93 6.77 9.46
C LEU A 238 -10.16 7.91 8.78
N VAL A 239 -10.08 7.85 7.45
CA VAL A 239 -9.46 8.88 6.61
C VAL A 239 -10.47 9.95 6.25
N PHE A 240 -11.67 9.50 5.90
CA PHE A 240 -12.69 10.36 5.35
C PHE A 240 -14.09 9.82 5.69
N SER A 241 -14.99 10.72 6.06
CA SER A 241 -16.41 10.41 6.24
C SER A 241 -17.25 11.48 5.57
N THR A 242 -18.25 11.06 4.81
CA THR A 242 -19.21 11.94 4.15
C THR A 242 -20.63 11.45 4.39
N LEU A 243 -21.56 12.39 4.41
CA LEU A 243 -22.98 12.13 4.48
C LEU A 243 -23.66 12.57 3.19
N HIS A 244 -24.63 11.77 2.76
CA HIS A 244 -25.46 12.02 1.59
C HIS A 244 -26.92 11.74 1.92
N VAL A 245 -27.82 12.48 1.26
CA VAL A 245 -29.25 12.15 1.22
C VAL A 245 -29.58 11.61 -0.15
N VAL A 246 -30.03 10.35 -0.18
CA VAL A 246 -30.35 9.64 -1.41
C VAL A 246 -31.75 9.05 -1.25
N ASN A 247 -32.69 9.48 -2.10
CA ASN A 247 -34.10 9.06 -2.04
C ASN A 247 -34.76 9.16 -0.65
N GLY A 248 -34.43 10.20 0.13
CA GLY A 248 -34.98 10.39 1.49
C GLY A 248 -34.32 9.49 2.56
N GLN A 249 -33.17 8.89 2.25
CA GLN A 249 -32.37 8.11 3.18
C GLN A 249 -31.04 8.79 3.45
N LEU A 250 -30.58 8.69 4.68
CA LEU A 250 -29.26 9.13 5.07
C LEU A 250 -28.26 8.01 4.73
N VAL A 251 -27.26 8.33 3.92
CA VAL A 251 -26.18 7.42 3.56
C VAL A 251 -24.87 8.04 4.04
N ARG A 252 -24.22 7.37 4.99
CA ARG A 252 -22.85 7.68 5.41
C ARG A 252 -21.88 6.78 4.67
N ILE A 253 -20.86 7.38 4.09
CA ILE A 253 -19.73 6.67 3.49
C ILE A 253 -18.50 6.97 4.31
N ASN A 254 -17.79 5.92 4.70
CA ASN A 254 -16.52 6.00 5.42
C ASN A 254 -15.44 5.37 4.54
N VAL A 255 -14.29 6.04 4.47
CA VAL A 255 -13.06 5.49 3.88
C VAL A 255 -12.08 5.30 5.02
N LEU A 256 -11.65 4.07 5.21
CA LEU A 256 -10.78 3.62 6.30
C LEU A 256 -9.48 3.07 5.71
N LEU A 257 -8.34 3.24 6.37
CA LEU A 257 -7.07 2.61 5.97
C LEU A 257 -7.15 1.08 6.16
N LYS A 258 -6.73 0.30 5.15
CA LYS A 258 -6.59 -1.17 5.22
C LYS A 258 -5.27 -1.59 5.85
N ILE A 259 -4.20 -1.14 5.21
CA ILE A 259 -2.85 -1.51 5.59
C ILE A 259 -2.29 -0.32 6.32
N VAL A 260 -2.25 -0.48 7.64
CA VAL A 260 -1.68 0.50 8.55
C VAL A 260 -0.24 0.06 8.78
N PHE A 261 0.72 0.74 8.14
CA PHE A 261 2.04 0.81 8.75
C PHE A 261 1.82 1.31 10.17
N GLN A 262 2.36 0.60 11.16
CA GLN A 262 2.22 1.07 12.52
C GLN A 262 2.80 2.49 12.60
N PRO A 263 2.10 3.44 13.26
CA PRO A 263 2.66 4.77 13.44
C PRO A 263 3.96 4.63 14.22
N SER A 264 5.02 5.28 13.73
CA SER A 264 6.32 5.30 14.43
C SER A 264 6.08 5.68 15.89
N SER A 265 6.40 4.76 16.80
CA SER A 265 6.19 4.89 18.24
C SER A 265 7.06 5.98 18.90
N ALA A 266 7.82 6.73 18.12
CA ALA A 266 8.48 7.94 18.58
C ALA A 266 7.42 9.03 18.91
N LEU A 267 7.09 9.15 20.21
CA LEU A 267 6.31 10.21 20.87
C LEU A 267 4.84 9.93 21.25
N PHE A 268 4.50 8.71 21.68
CA PHE A 268 3.31 8.51 22.55
C PHE A 268 3.67 8.37 24.05
N GLN A 269 4.70 9.10 24.49
CA GLN A 269 4.96 9.36 25.92
C GLN A 269 5.12 10.87 26.15
N SER A 270 4.01 11.62 26.14
CA SER A 270 3.85 12.84 26.97
C SER A 270 2.49 13.53 26.75
N ILE A 271 1.36 12.88 27.03
CA ILE A 271 0.12 13.62 27.37
C ILE A 271 -0.60 12.88 28.51
N HIS A 272 0.04 12.87 29.68
CA HIS A 272 -0.65 12.90 30.97
C HIS A 272 0.19 13.79 31.89
N CYS A 273 -0.13 15.07 31.86
CA CYS A 273 -0.01 16.00 32.98
C CYS A 273 -1.36 16.71 33.09
#